data_AF-A0A932DBJ6-F1
#
_entry.id   AF-A0A932DBJ6-F1
#
_cell.length_a   1.000
_cell.length_b   1.000
_cell.length_c   1.000
_cell.angle_alpha   90.00
_cell.angle_beta   90.00
_cell.angle_gamma   90.00
#
_symmetry.space_group_name_H-M   'P 1'
#
loop_
_entity.id
_entity.type
_entity.pdbx_description
1 polymer ?
#
loop_
_entity_poly.entity_id
_entity_poly.type
_entity_poly.pdbx_seq_one_letter_code
_entity_poly.pdbx_strand_id
1 'polypeptide(L)'
;MSQTKVVGSGEPVPLPSLQTRLTIIDACRDAFPAKAKVMLIGDIEGMRHAVQNGCGWRADCLGDMGGFSKNWNHMRDLYPQHVQQAGAGEVWKQGPVAFESCWDMQKWKREGWDVRHIFDYALGMHVSYMNNKSAPIPDGTRGEVERFLRKIGYRLVLRRLEHEARVKTGEKLAVSMGWENVGVAPPYGDHLVAFRLARQGEAKEKAIVSVGKTSIRGWLPGKKEVAESVAVPSKLAAGTCELAVAVVEPLTDEPAVRLANLGRDPAGWYPVSRVEVTEAE
;
A
#
# COMPACT_ATOMS: atom_id res chain seq x y z
N MET A 1 -32.79 26.06 -14.36
CA MET A 1 -31.68 26.93 -14.78
C MET A 1 -30.91 27.35 -13.53
N SER A 2 -29.85 26.61 -13.17
CA SER A 2 -28.97 27.01 -12.06
C SER A 2 -28.00 28.05 -12.62
N GLN A 3 -28.24 29.32 -12.31
CA GLN A 3 -27.35 30.41 -12.69
C GLN A 3 -26.12 30.39 -11.78
N THR A 4 -25.14 29.55 -12.11
CA THR A 4 -23.80 29.67 -11.56
C THR A 4 -23.10 30.79 -12.32
N LYS A 5 -23.04 31.99 -11.72
CA LYS A 5 -22.19 33.08 -12.22
C LYS A 5 -20.73 32.67 -12.06
N VAL A 6 -19.98 32.66 -13.15
CA VAL A 6 -18.52 32.60 -13.13
C VAL A 6 -18.03 33.87 -12.44
N VAL A 7 -17.29 33.73 -11.34
CA VAL A 7 -16.60 34.84 -10.69
C VAL A 7 -15.11 34.68 -10.98
N GLY A 8 -14.58 35.55 -11.84
CA GLY A 8 -13.18 35.61 -12.25
C GLY A 8 -13.03 36.68 -13.36
N SER A 9 -12.01 37.53 -13.28
CA SER A 9 -11.84 38.78 -14.05
C SER A 9 -11.68 38.63 -15.58
N GLY A 10 -11.83 37.42 -16.14
CA GLY A 10 -11.55 37.16 -17.56
C GLY A 10 -10.07 37.24 -17.94
N GLU A 11 -9.20 37.66 -17.02
CA GLU A 11 -7.76 37.72 -17.22
C GLU A 11 -7.07 36.45 -16.72
N PRO A 12 -6.09 35.90 -17.47
CA PRO A 12 -5.30 34.76 -17.01
C PRO A 12 -4.53 35.15 -15.75
N VAL A 13 -4.77 34.45 -14.64
CA VAL A 13 -3.92 34.56 -13.45
C VAL A 13 -2.59 33.86 -13.76
N PRO A 14 -1.44 34.56 -13.75
CA PRO A 14 -0.17 33.93 -14.01
C PRO A 14 0.12 32.88 -12.94
N LEU A 15 0.74 31.77 -13.36
CA LEU A 15 1.25 30.80 -12.39
C LEU A 15 2.28 31.47 -11.48
N PRO A 16 2.32 31.10 -10.19
CA PRO A 16 3.41 31.54 -9.31
C PRO A 16 4.78 31.20 -9.92
N SER A 17 5.80 32.01 -9.60
CA SER A 17 7.17 31.77 -10.06
C SER A 17 7.63 30.35 -9.70
N LEU A 18 8.58 29.78 -10.45
CA LEU A 18 9.15 28.47 -10.11
C LEU A 18 9.62 28.44 -8.66
N GLN A 19 10.36 29.46 -8.21
CA GLN A 19 10.83 29.57 -6.83
C GLN A 19 9.69 29.49 -5.81
N THR A 20 8.59 30.21 -6.05
CA THR A 20 7.40 30.17 -5.19
C THR A 20 6.78 28.77 -5.14
N ARG A 21 6.66 28.10 -6.28
CA ARG A 21 6.11 26.73 -6.35
C ARG A 21 6.99 25.74 -5.58
N LEU A 22 8.31 25.81 -5.75
CA LEU A 22 9.25 24.94 -5.02
C LEU A 22 9.19 25.17 -3.51
N THR A 23 9.13 26.43 -3.06
CA THR A 23 8.97 26.76 -1.63
C THR A 23 7.68 26.19 -1.03
N ILE A 24 6.57 26.20 -1.77
CA ILE A 24 5.31 25.59 -1.32
C ILE A 24 5.44 24.07 -1.20
N ILE A 25 6.10 23.42 -2.16
CA ILE A 25 6.37 21.98 -2.14
C ILE A 25 7.23 21.62 -0.91
N ASP A 26 8.29 22.39 -0.66
CA ASP A 26 9.18 22.20 0.48
C ASP A 26 8.43 22.36 1.81
N ALA A 27 7.63 23.43 1.95
CA ALA A 27 6.83 23.66 3.15
C ALA A 27 5.87 22.49 3.45
N CYS A 28 5.21 21.95 2.42
CA CYS A 28 4.35 20.77 2.58
C CYS A 28 5.15 19.52 2.97
N ARG A 29 6.32 19.31 2.36
CA ARG A 29 7.20 18.18 2.70
C ARG A 29 7.65 18.25 4.14
N ASP A 30 8.12 19.41 4.57
CA ASP A 30 8.76 19.61 5.87
C ASP A 30 7.74 19.58 7.02
N ALA A 31 6.49 19.98 6.76
CA ALA A 31 5.40 19.87 7.73
C ALA A 31 4.99 18.40 8.04
N PHE A 32 5.23 17.46 7.12
CA PHE A 32 4.81 16.06 7.26
C PHE A 32 5.95 15.07 7.00
N PRO A 33 7.06 15.12 7.76
CA PRO A 33 8.30 14.40 7.42
C PRO A 33 8.13 12.88 7.39
N ALA A 34 7.21 12.33 8.20
CA ALA A 34 6.97 10.89 8.31
C ALA A 34 5.86 10.34 7.41
N LYS A 35 5.18 11.19 6.61
CA LYS A 35 4.07 10.75 5.75
C LYS A 35 4.52 10.69 4.30
N ALA A 36 4.09 9.64 3.59
CA ALA A 36 4.24 9.59 2.14
C ALA A 36 3.41 10.71 1.49
N LYS A 37 4.01 11.42 0.54
CA LYS A 37 3.39 12.55 -0.16
C LYS A 37 3.36 12.24 -1.65
N VAL A 38 2.46 12.90 -2.38
CA VAL A 38 2.37 12.82 -3.84
C VAL A 38 2.32 14.22 -4.42
N MET A 39 3.03 14.43 -5.54
CA MET A 39 2.94 15.66 -6.33
C MET A 39 2.08 15.45 -7.57
N LEU A 40 1.25 16.44 -7.91
CA LEU A 40 0.43 16.38 -9.12
C LEU A 40 1.32 16.49 -10.38
N ILE A 41 1.06 15.63 -11.36
CA ILE A 41 1.84 15.49 -12.61
C ILE A 41 1.83 16.72 -13.54
N GLY A 42 0.93 17.69 -13.29
CA GLY A 42 0.73 18.85 -14.15
C GLY A 42 1.88 19.88 -14.13
N ASP A 43 2.74 19.86 -13.11
CA ASP A 43 3.91 20.71 -13.01
C ASP A 43 5.19 19.86 -13.10
N ILE A 44 5.84 19.81 -14.27
CA ILE A 44 7.02 18.96 -14.50
C ILE A 44 8.19 19.36 -13.60
N GLU A 45 8.46 20.66 -13.45
CA GLU A 45 9.58 21.15 -12.62
C GLU A 45 9.30 20.89 -11.13
N GLY A 46 8.08 21.18 -10.68
CA GLY A 46 7.65 20.91 -9.30
C GLY A 46 7.62 19.42 -8.99
N MET A 47 7.13 18.58 -9.92
CA MET A 47 7.14 17.13 -9.79
C MET A 47 8.56 16.60 -9.72
N ARG A 48 9.48 17.06 -10.59
CA ARG A 48 10.89 16.66 -10.55
C ARG A 48 11.50 16.96 -9.17
N HIS A 49 11.31 18.18 -8.67
CA HIS A 49 11.78 18.58 -7.35
C HIS A 49 11.17 17.71 -6.24
N ALA A 50 9.86 17.49 -6.28
CA ALA A 50 9.16 16.71 -5.27
C ALA A 50 9.65 15.25 -5.23
N VAL A 51 9.78 14.59 -6.38
CA VAL A 51 10.18 13.17 -6.43
C VAL A 51 11.65 12.96 -6.07
N GLN A 52 12.53 13.89 -6.42
CA GLN A 52 13.93 13.90 -5.95
C GLN A 52 14.04 14.03 -4.43
N ASN A 53 13.02 14.59 -3.79
CA ASN A 53 12.93 14.77 -2.34
C ASN A 53 11.94 13.78 -1.67
N GLY A 54 11.80 12.58 -2.24
CA GLY A 54 11.11 11.45 -1.61
C GLY A 54 9.58 11.47 -1.71
N CYS A 55 8.99 12.33 -2.53
CA CYS A 55 7.57 12.26 -2.84
C CYS A 55 7.29 11.23 -3.95
N GLY A 56 6.11 10.63 -3.91
CA GLY A 56 5.51 9.99 -5.06
C GLY A 56 4.84 11.00 -5.99
N TRP A 57 4.00 10.52 -6.91
CA TRP A 57 3.26 11.38 -7.83
C TRP A 57 1.81 10.92 -8.01
N ARG A 58 0.96 11.85 -8.44
CA ARG A 58 -0.45 11.57 -8.74
C ARG A 58 -0.89 12.20 -10.04
N ALA A 59 -1.94 11.64 -10.63
CA ALA A 59 -2.59 12.20 -11.81
C ALA A 59 -4.12 12.17 -11.68
N ASP A 60 -4.73 13.27 -12.11
CA ASP A 60 -6.17 13.52 -11.97
C ASP A 60 -6.81 13.44 -13.35
N CYS A 61 -7.20 12.22 -13.78
CA CYS A 61 -7.94 11.88 -15.02
C CYS A 61 -7.45 10.55 -15.66
N LEU A 62 -7.54 9.44 -14.94
CA LEU A 62 -7.34 8.11 -15.51
C LEU A 62 -8.55 7.71 -16.38
N GLY A 63 -8.32 7.12 -17.56
CA GLY A 63 -9.39 6.48 -18.35
C GLY A 63 -10.19 7.41 -19.27
N ASP A 64 -9.64 8.52 -19.71
CA ASP A 64 -10.26 9.48 -20.63
C ASP A 64 -10.17 9.09 -22.11
N MET A 65 -10.33 7.80 -22.42
CA MET A 65 -10.02 7.13 -23.70
C MET A 65 -10.78 7.69 -24.93
N GLY A 66 -10.50 8.93 -25.33
CA GLY A 66 -11.26 9.66 -26.34
C GLY A 66 -12.20 10.74 -25.79
N GLY A 67 -12.19 10.98 -24.48
CA GLY A 67 -13.16 11.86 -23.80
C GLY A 67 -12.98 13.35 -24.09
N PHE A 68 -11.73 13.81 -24.25
CA PHE A 68 -11.42 15.21 -24.60
C PHE A 68 -11.13 15.39 -26.09
N SER A 69 -10.62 14.35 -26.75
CA SER A 69 -10.29 14.34 -28.18
C SER A 69 -10.25 12.91 -28.69
N LYS A 70 -10.67 12.69 -29.94
CA LYS A 70 -10.65 11.35 -30.57
C LYS A 70 -9.23 10.78 -30.71
N ASN A 71 -8.24 11.66 -30.83
CA ASN A 71 -6.86 11.29 -31.14
C ASN A 71 -5.89 11.63 -30.00
N TRP A 72 -6.39 11.95 -28.80
CA TRP A 72 -5.55 12.30 -27.65
C TRP A 72 -6.19 11.85 -26.33
N ASN A 73 -5.40 11.29 -25.42
CA ASN A 73 -5.78 11.02 -24.03
C ASN A 73 -4.56 11.10 -23.11
N HIS A 74 -4.80 11.30 -21.81
CA HIS A 74 -3.71 11.50 -20.86
C HIS A 74 -2.80 10.28 -20.73
N MET A 75 -3.37 9.07 -20.70
CA MET A 75 -2.63 7.82 -20.46
C MET A 75 -1.59 7.53 -21.54
N ARG A 76 -1.90 7.85 -22.81
CA ARG A 76 -1.01 7.63 -23.94
C ARG A 76 -0.10 8.82 -24.21
N ASP A 77 -0.66 10.03 -24.20
CA ASP A 77 -0.02 11.18 -24.84
C ASP A 77 0.58 12.18 -23.84
N LEU A 78 0.34 12.04 -22.54
CA LEU A 78 0.83 12.98 -21.52
C LEU A 78 1.59 12.29 -20.38
N TYR A 79 0.96 11.35 -19.68
CA TYR A 79 1.51 10.79 -18.44
C TYR A 79 2.88 10.12 -18.63
N PRO A 80 3.13 9.27 -19.66
CA PRO A 80 4.45 8.67 -19.84
C PRO A 80 5.55 9.72 -20.08
N GLN A 81 5.25 10.78 -20.83
CA GLN A 81 6.19 11.85 -21.14
C GLN A 81 6.53 12.66 -19.89
N HIS A 82 5.52 13.07 -19.12
CA HIS A 82 5.73 13.83 -17.88
C HIS A 82 6.48 13.01 -16.84
N VAL A 83 6.13 11.72 -16.67
CA VAL A 83 6.85 10.80 -15.77
C VAL A 83 8.31 10.68 -16.20
N GLN A 84 8.60 10.56 -17.49
CA GLN A 84 9.97 10.52 -18.00
C GLN A 84 10.71 11.84 -17.75
N GLN A 85 10.11 12.98 -18.12
CA GLN A 85 10.73 14.31 -18.00
C GLN A 85 10.99 14.71 -16.55
N ALA A 86 10.16 14.29 -15.61
CA ALA A 86 10.35 14.49 -14.18
C ALA A 86 11.31 13.47 -13.53
N GLY A 87 11.79 12.46 -14.28
CA GLY A 87 12.64 11.39 -13.74
C GLY A 87 11.91 10.46 -12.77
N ALA A 88 10.59 10.29 -12.93
CA ALA A 88 9.73 9.64 -11.96
C ALA A 88 9.43 8.15 -12.24
N GLY A 89 10.06 7.55 -13.27
CA GLY A 89 9.75 6.19 -13.72
C GLY A 89 9.93 5.10 -12.66
N GLU A 90 10.92 5.25 -11.78
CA GLU A 90 11.23 4.28 -10.72
C GLU A 90 10.82 4.75 -9.31
N VAL A 91 10.18 5.92 -9.22
CA VAL A 91 9.80 6.54 -7.94
C VAL A 91 8.81 5.67 -7.16
N TRP A 92 8.01 4.85 -7.85
CA TRP A 92 7.06 3.92 -7.24
C TRP A 92 7.72 2.99 -6.20
N LYS A 93 9.03 2.73 -6.30
CA LYS A 93 9.78 1.91 -5.34
C LYS A 93 9.92 2.57 -3.96
N GLN A 94 9.78 3.89 -3.88
CA GLN A 94 10.03 4.68 -2.66
C GLN A 94 8.88 5.62 -2.28
N GLY A 95 8.08 6.05 -3.26
CA GLY A 95 6.91 6.90 -3.07
C GLY A 95 5.69 6.38 -3.84
N PRO A 96 4.46 6.66 -3.38
CA PRO A 96 3.25 6.14 -3.99
C PRO A 96 2.94 6.74 -5.35
N VAL A 97 2.34 5.94 -6.23
CA VAL A 97 1.68 6.43 -7.44
C VAL A 97 0.18 6.42 -7.22
N ALA A 98 -0.49 7.53 -7.50
CA ALA A 98 -1.93 7.64 -7.28
C ALA A 98 -2.67 8.13 -8.53
N PHE A 99 -3.85 7.57 -8.76
CA PHE A 99 -4.73 8.02 -9.83
C PHE A 99 -6.11 8.39 -9.30
N GLU A 100 -6.69 9.40 -9.92
CA GLU A 100 -8.12 9.65 -9.84
C GLU A 100 -8.75 9.40 -11.22
N SER A 101 -9.93 8.78 -11.26
CA SER A 101 -10.68 8.57 -12.50
C SER A 101 -11.03 9.89 -13.18
N CYS A 102 -10.95 9.89 -14.51
CA CYS A 102 -11.61 10.90 -15.32
C CYS A 102 -13.09 10.58 -15.41
N TRP A 103 -13.94 11.52 -14.98
CA TRP A 103 -15.32 11.23 -14.63
C TRP A 103 -15.40 10.03 -13.66
N ASP A 104 -16.11 8.97 -14.03
CA ASP A 104 -16.27 7.75 -13.23
C ASP A 104 -16.35 6.51 -14.15
N MET A 105 -16.26 5.33 -13.53
CA MET A 105 -16.41 4.06 -14.25
C MET A 105 -17.75 3.91 -14.99
N GLN A 106 -18.82 4.59 -14.59
CA GLN A 106 -20.09 4.52 -15.35
C GLN A 106 -19.97 5.25 -16.67
N LYS A 107 -19.26 6.40 -16.71
CA LYS A 107 -18.90 7.06 -17.96
C LYS A 107 -18.09 6.13 -18.85
N TRP A 108 -17.09 5.45 -18.31
CA TRP A 108 -16.27 4.51 -19.09
C TRP A 108 -17.11 3.41 -19.72
N LYS A 109 -18.03 2.81 -18.94
CA LYS A 109 -18.97 1.80 -19.46
C LYS A 109 -19.90 2.35 -20.53
N ARG A 110 -20.50 3.54 -20.33
CA ARG A 110 -21.41 4.17 -21.30
C ARG A 110 -20.73 4.45 -22.65
N GLU A 111 -19.47 4.85 -22.61
CA GLU A 111 -18.67 5.10 -23.82
C GLU A 111 -18.07 3.83 -24.44
N GLY A 112 -18.24 2.67 -23.79
CA GLY A 112 -17.62 1.42 -24.25
C GLY A 112 -16.10 1.41 -24.12
N TRP A 113 -15.52 2.24 -23.25
CA TRP A 113 -14.08 2.23 -22.98
C TRP A 113 -13.69 0.99 -22.20
N ASP A 114 -12.57 0.37 -22.60
CA ASP A 114 -12.09 -0.88 -22.01
C ASP A 114 -11.56 -0.63 -20.58
N VAL A 115 -12.40 -0.94 -19.59
CA VAL A 115 -12.09 -0.84 -18.16
C VAL A 115 -10.86 -1.67 -17.79
N ARG A 116 -10.67 -2.84 -18.42
CA ARG A 116 -9.54 -3.71 -18.14
C ARG A 116 -8.25 -3.06 -18.62
N HIS A 117 -8.25 -2.50 -19.82
CA HIS A 117 -7.10 -1.75 -20.35
C HIS A 117 -6.73 -0.56 -19.45
N ILE A 118 -7.72 0.20 -18.98
CA ILE A 118 -7.51 1.34 -18.08
C ILE A 118 -6.85 0.91 -16.76
N PHE A 119 -7.33 -0.19 -16.16
CA PHE A 119 -6.72 -0.74 -14.95
C PHE A 119 -5.34 -1.34 -15.20
N ASP A 120 -5.14 -2.06 -16.31
CA ASP A 120 -3.85 -2.67 -16.64
C ASP A 120 -2.76 -1.60 -16.88
N TYR A 121 -3.12 -0.47 -17.47
CA TYR A 121 -2.25 0.70 -17.55
C TYR A 121 -1.84 1.21 -16.15
N ALA A 122 -2.81 1.43 -15.26
CA ALA A 122 -2.51 1.91 -13.91
C ALA A 122 -1.64 0.93 -13.12
N LEU A 123 -1.88 -0.38 -13.28
CA LEU A 123 -1.03 -1.43 -12.71
C LEU A 123 0.39 -1.40 -13.29
N GLY A 124 0.53 -1.20 -14.60
CA GLY A 124 1.83 -1.03 -15.26
C GLY A 124 2.61 0.20 -14.79
N MET A 125 1.90 1.23 -14.32
CA MET A 125 2.46 2.42 -13.68
C MET A 125 2.66 2.26 -12.16
N HIS A 126 2.52 1.04 -11.63
CA HIS A 126 2.72 0.72 -10.21
C HIS A 126 1.79 1.51 -9.24
N VAL A 127 0.54 1.71 -9.64
CA VAL A 127 -0.47 2.40 -8.82
C VAL A 127 -0.59 1.80 -7.41
N SER A 128 -0.54 2.66 -6.41
CA SER A 128 -0.64 2.33 -4.99
C SER A 128 -2.06 2.42 -4.45
N TYR A 129 -2.81 3.41 -4.93
CA TYR A 129 -4.24 3.58 -4.66
C TYR A 129 -4.89 4.38 -5.79
N MET A 130 -6.20 4.19 -5.96
CA MET A 130 -6.99 4.87 -6.98
C MET A 130 -8.31 5.33 -6.40
N ASN A 131 -8.76 6.53 -6.79
CA ASN A 131 -10.09 7.04 -6.49
C ASN A 131 -10.98 7.01 -7.74
N ASN A 132 -12.22 6.51 -7.61
CA ASN A 132 -13.23 6.47 -8.70
C ASN A 132 -14.32 7.55 -8.55
N LYS A 133 -14.04 8.65 -7.84
CA LYS A 133 -15.05 9.60 -7.38
C LYS A 133 -16.15 8.92 -6.53
N SER A 134 -17.19 9.69 -6.19
CA SER A 134 -18.34 9.21 -5.42
C SER A 134 -19.42 8.62 -6.34
N ALA A 135 -19.08 7.59 -7.12
CA ALA A 135 -19.98 6.97 -8.09
C ALA A 135 -20.09 5.44 -7.90
N PRO A 136 -21.29 4.84 -8.06
CA PRO A 136 -21.45 3.39 -8.03
C PRO A 136 -20.61 2.68 -9.09
N ILE A 137 -20.12 1.49 -8.77
CA ILE A 137 -19.52 0.57 -9.73
C ILE A 137 -20.62 0.10 -10.68
N PRO A 138 -20.47 0.26 -12.01
CA PRO A 138 -21.50 -0.17 -12.95
C PRO A 138 -21.63 -1.68 -13.04
N ASP A 139 -22.83 -2.18 -13.35
CA ASP A 139 -23.09 -3.62 -13.46
C ASP A 139 -22.15 -4.31 -14.45
N GLY A 140 -21.77 -5.55 -14.18
CA GLY A 140 -20.89 -6.33 -15.05
C GLY A 140 -19.40 -5.96 -14.98
N THR A 141 -19.00 -4.84 -14.35
CA THR A 141 -17.58 -4.49 -14.20
C THR A 141 -16.97 -4.93 -12.87
N ARG A 142 -17.78 -5.48 -11.95
CA ARG A 142 -17.32 -5.87 -10.61
C ARG A 142 -16.15 -6.85 -10.64
N GLY A 143 -16.16 -7.82 -11.55
CA GLY A 143 -15.07 -8.78 -11.69
C GLY A 143 -13.72 -8.12 -12.01
N GLU A 144 -13.73 -7.11 -12.89
CA GLU A 144 -12.53 -6.33 -13.23
C GLU A 144 -12.07 -5.43 -12.07
N VAL A 145 -13.00 -4.82 -11.32
CA VAL A 145 -12.66 -4.08 -10.09
C VAL A 145 -11.98 -4.99 -9.08
N GLU A 146 -12.54 -6.17 -8.81
CA GLU A 146 -11.93 -7.11 -7.86
C GLU A 146 -10.58 -7.64 -8.35
N ARG A 147 -10.40 -7.86 -9.66
CA ARG A 147 -9.10 -8.22 -10.26
C ARG A 147 -8.07 -7.14 -10.00
N PHE A 148 -8.44 -5.87 -10.23
CA PHE A 148 -7.58 -4.72 -9.99
C PHE A 148 -7.25 -4.55 -8.50
N LEU A 149 -8.25 -4.63 -7.61
CA LEU A 149 -8.08 -4.54 -6.15
C LEU A 149 -7.19 -5.66 -5.57
N ARG A 150 -7.10 -6.82 -6.24
CA ARG A 150 -6.18 -7.90 -5.86
C ARG A 150 -4.72 -7.63 -6.28
N LYS A 151 -4.44 -6.56 -7.03
CA LYS A 151 -3.09 -6.23 -7.53
C LYS A 151 -2.59 -4.83 -7.14
N ILE A 152 -3.48 -3.85 -7.02
CA ILE A 152 -3.13 -2.47 -6.66
C ILE A 152 -2.33 -2.41 -5.37
N GLY A 153 -1.33 -1.52 -5.32
CA GLY A 153 -0.49 -1.35 -4.15
C GLY A 153 0.28 -2.60 -3.78
N TYR A 154 0.44 -2.83 -2.49
CA TYR A 154 1.06 -4.05 -1.96
C TYR A 154 0.00 -5.09 -1.63
N ARG A 155 0.35 -6.36 -1.79
CA ARG A 155 -0.46 -7.50 -1.34
C ARG A 155 0.45 -8.59 -0.81
N LEU A 156 0.62 -8.62 0.51
CA LEU A 156 1.56 -9.52 1.17
C LEU A 156 0.95 -10.88 1.42
N VAL A 157 1.68 -11.94 1.08
CA VAL A 157 1.34 -13.34 1.33
C VAL A 157 2.49 -13.97 2.10
N LEU A 158 2.19 -14.61 3.24
CA LEU A 158 3.11 -15.54 3.87
C LEU A 158 3.01 -16.89 3.15
N ARG A 159 4.10 -17.33 2.51
CA ARG A 159 4.15 -18.57 1.71
C ARG A 159 4.63 -19.77 2.51
N ARG A 160 5.58 -19.56 3.41
CA ARG A 160 6.13 -20.58 4.30
C ARG A 160 6.53 -19.96 5.64
N LEU A 161 6.46 -20.75 6.69
CA LEU A 161 6.99 -20.42 8.01
C LEU A 161 7.55 -21.70 8.62
N GLU A 162 8.77 -21.61 9.14
CA GLU A 162 9.53 -22.72 9.72
C GLU A 162 10.09 -22.30 11.08
N HIS A 163 9.99 -23.20 12.06
CA HIS A 163 10.54 -23.04 13.39
C HIS A 163 10.75 -24.41 14.04
N GLU A 164 11.58 -24.47 15.09
CA GLU A 164 11.75 -25.68 15.89
C GLU A 164 10.44 -26.08 16.58
N ALA A 165 10.16 -27.38 16.66
CA ALA A 165 8.91 -27.88 17.25
C ALA A 165 8.81 -27.60 18.77
N ARG A 166 9.95 -27.37 19.44
CA ARG A 166 10.06 -27.16 20.88
C ARG A 166 10.92 -25.94 21.20
N VAL A 167 10.59 -25.25 22.28
CA VAL A 167 11.39 -24.13 22.81
C VAL A 167 11.23 -24.07 24.34
N LYS A 168 12.31 -23.78 25.08
CA LYS A 168 12.21 -23.62 26.52
C LYS A 168 11.68 -22.24 26.90
N THR A 169 11.00 -22.14 28.03
CA THR A 169 10.63 -20.85 28.63
C THR A 169 11.88 -20.00 28.89
N GLY A 170 11.82 -18.69 28.59
CA GLY A 170 12.96 -17.77 28.74
C GLY A 170 13.90 -17.72 27.53
N GLU A 171 13.79 -18.66 26.60
CA GLU A 171 14.56 -18.67 25.35
C GLU A 171 13.85 -17.88 24.24
N LYS A 172 14.44 -17.91 23.05
CA LYS A 172 13.85 -17.34 21.85
C LYS A 172 13.63 -18.42 20.79
N LEU A 173 12.42 -18.46 20.26
CA LEU A 173 12.09 -19.32 19.12
C LEU A 173 12.57 -18.64 17.84
N ALA A 174 13.54 -19.24 17.14
CA ALA A 174 13.94 -18.80 15.82
C ALA A 174 12.86 -19.14 14.79
N VAL A 175 12.45 -18.16 13.98
CA VAL A 175 11.42 -18.31 12.96
C VAL A 175 11.96 -17.85 11.61
N SER A 176 11.90 -18.72 10.61
CA SER A 176 12.22 -18.41 9.21
C SER A 176 10.94 -18.34 8.39
N MET A 177 10.81 -17.33 7.54
CA MET A 177 9.60 -17.06 6.77
C MET A 177 9.93 -16.69 5.34
N GLY A 178 9.17 -17.25 4.40
CA GLY A 178 9.13 -16.82 3.00
C GLY A 178 7.87 -16.03 2.74
N TRP A 179 8.03 -14.75 2.42
CA TRP A 179 6.97 -13.81 2.07
C TRP A 179 6.98 -13.52 0.57
N GLU A 180 5.85 -13.05 0.07
CA GLU A 180 5.73 -12.55 -1.30
C GLU A 180 4.80 -11.33 -1.34
N ASN A 181 5.26 -10.23 -1.93
CA ASN A 181 4.39 -9.14 -2.34
C ASN A 181 3.86 -9.45 -3.75
N VAL A 182 2.60 -9.86 -3.87
CA VAL A 182 1.95 -10.16 -5.16
C VAL A 182 1.21 -8.95 -5.76
N GLY A 183 1.39 -7.78 -5.16
CA GLY A 183 0.91 -6.50 -5.69
C GLY A 183 1.87 -5.86 -6.70
N VAL A 184 1.61 -4.61 -7.07
CA VAL A 184 2.44 -3.84 -8.01
C VAL A 184 3.28 -2.75 -7.35
N ALA A 185 3.09 -2.46 -6.05
CA ALA A 185 3.87 -1.45 -5.34
C ALA A 185 4.30 -1.96 -3.95
N PRO A 186 5.35 -1.39 -3.34
CA PRO A 186 5.74 -1.73 -1.98
C PRO A 186 4.85 -1.06 -0.93
N PRO A 187 4.85 -1.57 0.32
CA PRO A 187 4.37 -0.81 1.47
C PRO A 187 5.29 0.40 1.71
N TYR A 188 4.71 1.59 1.88
CA TYR A 188 5.48 2.82 2.19
C TYR A 188 5.51 3.15 3.68
N GLY A 189 4.55 2.63 4.46
CA GLY A 189 4.48 2.76 5.91
C GLY A 189 5.32 1.71 6.64
N ASP A 190 5.81 2.07 7.82
CA ASP A 190 6.79 1.30 8.58
C ASP A 190 6.14 0.28 9.53
N HIS A 191 5.30 -0.62 8.99
CA HIS A 191 4.66 -1.65 9.81
C HIS A 191 5.61 -2.83 10.06
N LEU A 192 5.47 -3.47 11.23
CA LEU A 192 6.38 -4.53 11.67
C LEU A 192 5.72 -5.91 11.63
N VAL A 193 6.51 -6.93 11.30
CA VAL A 193 6.09 -8.33 11.50
C VAL A 193 6.07 -8.63 12.99
N ALA A 194 4.97 -9.19 13.48
CA ALA A 194 4.79 -9.55 14.88
C ALA A 194 4.22 -10.96 15.02
N PHE A 195 4.41 -11.53 16.21
CA PHE A 195 4.00 -12.88 16.55
C PHE A 195 3.17 -12.88 17.82
N ARG A 196 2.23 -13.82 17.89
CA ARG A 196 1.42 -14.08 19.08
C ARG A 196 1.54 -15.54 19.46
N LEU A 197 1.83 -15.79 20.73
CA LEU A 197 1.81 -17.11 21.34
C LEU A 197 0.60 -17.23 22.27
N ALA A 198 -0.33 -18.11 21.94
CA ALA A 198 -1.52 -18.38 22.76
C ALA A 198 -1.52 -19.84 23.22
N ARG A 199 -1.46 -20.07 24.53
CA ARG A 199 -1.49 -21.44 25.09
C ARG A 199 -2.85 -22.11 24.85
N GLN A 200 -2.84 -23.39 24.49
CA GLN A 200 -4.08 -24.16 24.38
C GLN A 200 -4.83 -24.23 25.71
N GLY A 201 -6.15 -24.02 25.65
CA GLY A 201 -7.03 -24.02 26.82
C GLY A 201 -7.07 -22.69 27.58
N GLU A 202 -6.24 -21.70 27.21
CA GLU A 202 -6.30 -20.35 27.78
C GLU A 202 -7.03 -19.37 26.86
N ALA A 203 -7.60 -18.32 27.48
CA ALA A 203 -8.19 -17.21 26.73
C ALA A 203 -7.11 -16.49 25.91
N LYS A 204 -7.41 -16.15 24.65
CA LYS A 204 -6.48 -15.44 23.75
C LYS A 204 -6.02 -14.07 24.27
N GLU A 205 -6.75 -13.48 25.21
CA GLU A 205 -6.37 -12.24 25.91
C GLU A 205 -5.12 -12.40 26.79
N LYS A 206 -4.82 -13.64 27.21
CA LYS A 206 -3.58 -13.97 27.94
C LYS A 206 -2.41 -14.28 27.01
N ALA A 207 -2.62 -14.18 25.69
CA ALA A 207 -1.57 -14.46 24.73
C ALA A 207 -0.45 -13.43 24.82
N ILE A 208 0.77 -13.89 24.58
CA ILE A 208 1.95 -13.03 24.55
C ILE A 208 2.16 -12.53 23.13
N VAL A 209 2.33 -11.23 22.99
CA VAL A 209 2.72 -10.60 21.72
C VAL A 209 4.21 -10.30 21.75
N SER A 210 4.91 -10.67 20.67
CA SER A 210 6.31 -10.37 20.43
C SER A 210 6.41 -9.64 19.08
N VAL A 211 6.68 -8.34 19.15
CA VAL A 211 6.91 -7.50 17.96
C VAL A 211 8.34 -7.72 17.48
N GLY A 212 8.48 -8.10 16.20
CA GLY A 212 9.77 -8.31 15.56
C GLY A 212 10.46 -6.99 15.19
N LYS A 213 11.61 -7.10 14.52
CA LYS A 213 12.37 -5.94 14.05
C LYS A 213 12.20 -5.68 12.55
N THR A 214 11.61 -6.63 11.84
CA THR A 214 11.44 -6.58 10.39
C THR A 214 10.29 -5.65 10.03
N SER A 215 10.65 -4.53 9.42
CA SER A 215 9.71 -3.68 8.70
C SER A 215 9.34 -4.26 7.34
N ILE A 216 8.07 -4.15 6.97
CA ILE A 216 7.57 -4.45 5.63
C ILE A 216 7.79 -3.30 4.64
N ARG A 217 8.26 -2.14 5.11
CA ARG A 217 8.49 -0.97 4.27
C ARG A 217 9.46 -1.29 3.14
N GLY A 218 9.11 -0.89 1.93
CA GLY A 218 9.95 -1.09 0.75
C GLY A 218 10.02 -2.53 0.24
N TRP A 219 9.17 -3.45 0.74
CA TRP A 219 9.07 -4.79 0.15
C TRP A 219 8.50 -4.70 -1.27
N LEU A 220 9.39 -4.65 -2.25
CA LEU A 220 9.06 -4.63 -3.67
C LEU A 220 8.25 -5.88 -4.08
N PRO A 221 7.49 -5.82 -5.20
CA PRO A 221 6.84 -6.98 -5.78
C PRO A 221 7.81 -8.16 -5.93
N GLY A 222 7.37 -9.35 -5.52
CA GLY A 222 8.18 -10.56 -5.53
C GLY A 222 8.46 -11.14 -4.13
N LYS A 223 9.37 -12.11 -4.09
CA LYS A 223 9.67 -12.92 -2.90
C LYS A 223 10.63 -12.21 -1.94
N LYS A 224 10.45 -12.47 -0.65
CA LYS A 224 11.29 -11.95 0.44
C LYS A 224 11.47 -13.03 1.51
N GLU A 225 12.72 -13.35 1.81
CA GLU A 225 13.05 -14.21 2.95
C GLU A 225 13.29 -13.34 4.18
N VAL A 226 12.72 -13.75 5.31
CA VAL A 226 12.76 -13.02 6.58
C VAL A 226 13.06 -14.02 7.69
N ALA A 227 13.97 -13.66 8.59
CA ALA A 227 14.23 -14.39 9.82
C ALA A 227 13.95 -13.49 11.02
N GLU A 228 13.26 -14.03 12.01
CA GLU A 228 12.88 -13.34 13.25
C GLU A 228 13.13 -14.24 14.46
N SER A 229 13.05 -13.64 15.64
CA SER A 229 13.24 -14.34 16.91
C SER A 229 12.13 -13.96 17.87
N VAL A 230 11.27 -14.91 18.21
CA VAL A 230 10.11 -14.72 19.09
C VAL A 230 10.53 -14.97 20.52
N ALA A 231 10.40 -13.97 21.39
CA ALA A 231 10.71 -14.14 22.80
C ALA A 231 9.66 -15.02 23.50
N VAL A 232 10.12 -16.05 24.20
CA VAL A 232 9.26 -16.91 25.03
C VAL A 232 9.48 -16.51 26.49
N PRO A 233 8.50 -15.86 27.16
CA PRO A 233 8.68 -15.42 28.54
C PRO A 233 8.99 -16.57 29.49
N SER A 234 9.88 -16.35 30.46
CA SER A 234 10.21 -17.35 31.49
C SER A 234 9.02 -17.74 32.37
N LYS A 235 8.02 -16.87 32.48
CA LYS A 235 6.79 -17.11 33.26
C LYS A 235 5.68 -17.80 32.46
N LEU A 236 5.88 -18.03 31.16
CA LEU A 236 4.90 -18.76 30.35
C LEU A 236 4.89 -20.21 30.84
N ALA A 237 3.75 -20.70 31.31
CA ALA A 237 3.69 -22.08 31.77
C ALA A 237 3.77 -23.05 30.57
N ALA A 238 4.47 -24.17 30.75
CA ALA A 238 4.76 -25.15 29.70
C ALA A 238 3.50 -25.80 29.10
N GLY A 239 3.59 -26.15 27.82
CA GLY A 239 2.56 -26.83 27.03
C GLY A 239 2.50 -26.34 25.58
N THR A 240 1.52 -26.86 24.83
CA THR A 240 1.31 -26.48 23.43
C THR A 240 0.74 -25.06 23.29
N CYS A 241 1.41 -24.23 22.49
CA CYS A 241 0.98 -22.88 22.12
C CYS A 241 0.66 -22.79 20.62
N GLU A 242 -0.42 -22.11 20.27
CA GLU A 242 -0.68 -21.62 18.92
C GLU A 242 0.27 -20.46 18.63
N LEU A 243 1.00 -20.56 17.51
CA LEU A 243 1.80 -19.49 16.95
C LEU A 243 0.98 -18.81 15.85
N ALA A 244 0.76 -17.50 16.00
CA ALA A 244 0.11 -16.67 15.00
C ALA A 244 1.02 -15.51 14.57
N VAL A 245 0.84 -15.03 13.34
CA VAL A 245 1.58 -13.89 12.77
C VAL A 245 0.62 -12.74 12.46
N ALA A 246 1.12 -11.51 12.55
CA ALA A 246 0.45 -10.31 12.07
C ALA A 246 1.48 -9.32 11.53
N VAL A 247 0.99 -8.29 10.83
CA VAL A 247 1.77 -7.09 10.53
C VAL A 247 1.09 -5.93 11.24
N VAL A 248 1.82 -5.31 12.17
CA VAL A 248 1.28 -4.39 13.19
C VAL A 248 1.77 -2.97 12.99
N GLU A 249 0.98 -2.00 13.47
CA GLU A 249 1.38 -0.60 13.58
C GLU A 249 2.32 -0.41 14.79
N PRO A 250 3.56 0.10 14.61
CA PRO A 250 4.57 0.16 15.67
C PRO A 250 4.17 0.95 16.93
N LEU A 251 3.21 1.87 16.82
CA LEU A 251 2.78 2.69 17.96
C LEU A 251 1.74 1.99 18.85
N THR A 252 1.03 1.01 18.32
CA THR A 252 -0.11 0.37 19.01
C THR A 252 0.07 -1.12 19.17
N ASP A 253 1.00 -1.73 18.43
CA ASP A 253 1.20 -3.18 18.30
C ASP A 253 -0.05 -3.92 17.79
N GLU A 254 -1.02 -3.18 17.23
CA GLU A 254 -2.25 -3.74 16.70
C GLU A 254 -2.10 -4.16 15.23
N PRO A 255 -2.70 -5.30 14.81
CA PRO A 255 -2.71 -5.72 13.42
C PRO A 255 -3.34 -4.67 12.48
N ALA A 256 -2.51 -4.03 11.66
CA ALA A 256 -2.91 -2.94 10.78
C ALA A 256 -2.97 -3.36 9.30
N VAL A 257 -2.16 -4.35 8.90
CA VAL A 257 -2.08 -4.81 7.51
C VAL A 257 -2.72 -6.18 7.35
N ARG A 258 -3.68 -6.30 6.43
CA ARG A 258 -4.33 -7.56 6.09
C ARG A 258 -3.49 -8.36 5.09
N LEU A 259 -3.01 -9.52 5.51
CA LEU A 259 -2.35 -10.48 4.63
C LEU A 259 -3.35 -11.14 3.68
N ALA A 260 -2.88 -11.53 2.51
CA ALA A 260 -3.62 -12.30 1.51
C ALA A 260 -3.57 -13.82 1.82
N ASN A 261 -3.70 -14.16 3.11
CA ASN A 261 -3.79 -15.51 3.64
C ASN A 261 -5.22 -15.75 4.16
N LEU A 262 -5.66 -17.02 4.19
CA LEU A 262 -6.90 -17.42 4.87
C LEU A 262 -6.64 -17.60 6.37
N GLY A 263 -7.71 -17.72 7.16
CA GLY A 263 -7.61 -18.03 8.59
C GLY A 263 -7.35 -16.83 9.52
N ARG A 264 -7.51 -15.60 9.05
CA ARG A 264 -7.45 -14.40 9.92
C ARG A 264 -8.51 -14.48 11.01
N ASP A 265 -8.11 -14.37 12.27
CA ASP A 265 -9.03 -14.29 13.39
C ASP A 265 -9.64 -12.88 13.56
N PRO A 266 -10.67 -12.70 14.40
CA PRO A 266 -11.32 -11.40 14.60
C PRO A 266 -10.39 -10.29 15.10
N ALA A 267 -9.36 -10.65 15.88
CA ALA A 267 -8.33 -9.73 16.38
C ALA A 267 -7.27 -9.39 15.31
N GLY A 268 -7.28 -10.09 14.18
CA GLY A 268 -6.47 -9.80 13.02
C GLY A 268 -5.18 -10.59 12.87
N TRP A 269 -5.01 -11.61 13.69
CA TRP A 269 -3.88 -12.52 13.67
C TRP A 269 -4.15 -13.72 12.76
N TYR A 270 -3.10 -14.30 12.20
CA TYR A 270 -3.17 -15.49 11.37
C TYR A 270 -2.51 -16.67 12.10
N PRO A 271 -3.27 -17.59 12.71
CA PRO A 271 -2.74 -18.83 13.24
C PRO A 271 -2.05 -19.62 12.12
N VAL A 272 -0.77 -19.94 12.32
CA VAL A 272 0.08 -20.51 11.26
C VAL A 272 0.79 -21.78 11.68
N SER A 273 0.99 -22.00 12.98
CA SER A 273 1.63 -23.21 13.49
C SER A 273 1.31 -23.44 14.97
N ARG A 274 1.87 -24.50 15.54
CA ARG A 274 1.92 -24.78 16.97
C ARG A 274 3.36 -25.04 17.40
N VAL A 275 3.71 -24.59 18.60
CA VAL A 275 5.00 -24.85 19.24
C VAL A 275 4.77 -25.45 20.62
N GLU A 276 5.60 -26.42 20.99
CA GLU A 276 5.59 -26.99 22.33
C GLU A 276 6.57 -26.22 23.22
N VAL A 277 6.04 -25.54 24.25
CA VAL A 277 6.85 -24.80 25.22
C VAL A 277 7.18 -25.72 26.38
N THR A 278 8.47 -25.91 26.68
CA THR A 278 8.93 -26.74 27.81
C THR A 278 9.54 -25.88 28.90
N GLU A 279 9.58 -26.38 30.14
CA GLU A 279 10.27 -25.68 31.23
C GLU A 279 11.77 -25.56 30.96
N ALA A 280 12.39 -24.52 31.52
CA ALA A 280 13.84 -24.46 31.64
C ALA A 280 14.30 -25.51 32.67
N GLU A 281 15.44 -26.16 32.40
CA GLU A 281 16.08 -27.07 33.37
C GLU A 281 16.63 -26.32 34.58
#